data_AF-A0A7X9JKS3-F1
#
_entry.id   AF-A0A7X9JKS3-F1
#
_cell.length_a   1.000
_cell.length_b   1.000
_cell.length_c   1.000
_cell.angle_alpha   90.00
_cell.angle_beta   90.00
_cell.angle_gamma   90.00
#
_symmetry.space_group_name_H-M   'P 1'
#
loop_
_entity.id
_entity.type
_entity.pdbx_description
1 polymer ?
#
loop_
_entity_poly.entity_id
_entity_poly.type
_entity_poly.pdbx_seq_one_letter_code
_entity_poly.pdbx_strand_id
1 'polypeptide(L)'
;MDPNAHYEHIWRLIHINEAISVFIGAIFASRLLELFSKSKEKSEDLKKLKTIITGENSSLNFSKQNIGCLSGSVGAWIDLLNTFLDNNESCLFLKEIKDYLLSEIEEELYFLNAWSKISPVPNDFRQSKMSRIRRMYAINIMRNKIAHLPISERILKDLHMGLRKETIALLTSEYKLLDKNPSADINTFNWHKPLKGKIAINKTYITGTDVGEMQNDIGPKPCVLPEIGFDNNLFWEVSPFIQIDNEGKVLLLFRVNGDFSELKNVEGEYHRFAAEIEPVQLHDIKSESCKKLAYIEDKSTSNVEKQSIENESEEVNYSYRSKAEEAFREKRYEEAVKFFEITKNKENYSYTDVAKSKHGAALWRMANFNIVDNDTRIEKFKESIKLLQEALKHKDIDYRAVTFYELSKALYHLWEITQEKRYFDDALSNSKKATDLVYNLIYTSWHDRLLKINKGLNI
;
A
#
# COMPACT_ATOMS: atom_id res chain seq x y z
N MET A 1 15.82 24.71 -17.96
CA MET A 1 14.95 24.01 -17.01
C MET A 1 15.50 24.28 -15.63
N ASP A 2 14.63 24.56 -14.67
CA ASP A 2 14.96 24.73 -13.25
C ASP A 2 15.68 23.46 -12.71
N PRO A 3 16.80 23.58 -11.96
CA PRO A 3 17.45 22.44 -11.30
C PRO A 3 16.50 21.54 -10.50
N ASN A 4 15.47 22.13 -9.88
CA ASN A 4 14.45 21.38 -9.14
C ASN A 4 13.63 20.47 -10.06
N ALA A 5 13.39 20.88 -11.31
CA ALA A 5 12.66 20.08 -12.27
C ALA A 5 13.42 18.81 -12.69
N HIS A 6 14.75 18.87 -12.85
CA HIS A 6 15.54 17.67 -13.15
C HIS A 6 15.54 16.68 -11.97
N TYR A 7 15.67 17.20 -10.74
CA TYR A 7 15.64 16.38 -9.54
C TYR A 7 14.30 15.65 -9.38
N GLU A 8 13.18 16.36 -9.53
CA GLU A 8 11.85 15.76 -9.50
C GLU A 8 11.66 14.72 -10.63
N HIS A 9 12.12 15.02 -11.85
CA HIS A 9 12.03 14.08 -12.96
C HIS A 9 12.85 12.81 -12.73
N ILE A 10 14.04 12.91 -12.11
CA ILE A 10 14.84 11.75 -11.72
C ILE A 10 14.04 10.86 -10.77
N TRP A 11 13.41 11.43 -9.74
CA TRP A 11 12.58 10.66 -8.82
C TRP A 11 11.38 10.01 -9.51
N ARG A 12 10.74 10.71 -10.45
CA ARG A 12 9.66 10.11 -11.27
C ARG A 12 10.14 8.92 -12.10
N LEU A 13 11.31 9.02 -12.74
CA LEU A 13 11.91 7.92 -13.50
C LEU A 13 12.26 6.72 -12.61
N ILE A 14 12.77 6.99 -11.41
CA ILE A 14 13.01 5.97 -10.39
C ILE A 14 11.69 5.30 -9.99
N HIS A 15 10.65 6.07 -9.66
CA HIS A 15 9.34 5.53 -9.28
C HIS A 15 8.70 4.69 -10.41
N ILE A 16 8.88 5.07 -11.68
CA ILE A 16 8.46 4.25 -12.82
C ILE A 16 9.17 2.89 -12.79
N ASN A 17 10.49 2.86 -12.54
CA ASN A 17 11.22 1.59 -12.43
C ASN A 17 10.79 0.76 -11.21
N GLU A 18 10.54 1.41 -10.07
CA GLU A 18 10.00 0.75 -8.88
C GLU A 18 8.63 0.14 -9.19
N ALA A 19 7.74 0.88 -9.88
CA ALA A 19 6.44 0.39 -10.33
C ALA A 19 6.55 -0.83 -11.25
N ILE A 20 7.48 -0.81 -12.21
CA ILE A 20 7.74 -1.93 -13.13
C ILE A 20 8.18 -3.17 -12.34
N SER A 21 9.12 -2.99 -11.41
CA SER A 21 9.66 -4.08 -10.59
C SER A 21 8.58 -4.70 -9.69
N VAL A 22 7.78 -3.86 -9.02
CA VAL A 22 6.66 -4.33 -8.18
C VAL A 22 5.56 -4.96 -9.02
N PHE A 23 5.22 -4.40 -10.18
CA PHE A 23 4.19 -4.95 -11.05
C PHE A 23 4.56 -6.34 -11.57
N ILE A 24 5.76 -6.49 -12.15
CA ILE A 24 6.26 -7.78 -12.63
C ILE A 24 6.37 -8.76 -11.47
N GLY A 25 6.93 -8.32 -10.33
CA GLY A 25 7.05 -9.11 -9.11
C GLY A 25 5.70 -9.61 -8.59
N ALA A 26 4.70 -8.73 -8.52
CA ALA A 26 3.34 -9.03 -8.05
C ALA A 26 2.65 -10.07 -8.92
N ILE A 27 2.71 -9.89 -10.25
CA ILE A 27 2.08 -10.82 -11.19
C ILE A 27 2.80 -12.17 -11.17
N PHE A 28 4.14 -12.16 -11.13
CA PHE A 28 4.97 -13.37 -11.04
C PHE A 28 4.69 -14.13 -9.73
N ALA A 29 4.66 -13.44 -8.59
CA ALA A 29 4.35 -14.01 -7.29
C ALA A 29 2.93 -14.58 -7.25
N SER A 30 1.94 -13.86 -7.77
CA SER A 30 0.55 -14.33 -7.88
C SER A 30 0.47 -15.66 -8.65
N ARG A 31 1.17 -15.75 -9.79
CA ARG A 31 1.16 -16.97 -10.60
C ARG A 31 1.86 -18.14 -9.88
N LEU A 32 2.99 -17.90 -9.23
CA LEU A 32 3.69 -18.93 -8.46
C LEU A 32 2.87 -19.41 -7.26
N LEU A 33 2.21 -18.49 -6.54
CA LEU A 33 1.30 -18.86 -5.44
C LEU A 33 0.23 -19.82 -5.95
N GLU A 34 -0.40 -19.54 -7.09
CA GLU A 34 -1.42 -20.40 -7.67
C GLU A 34 -0.88 -21.78 -8.06
N LEU A 35 0.28 -21.84 -8.72
CA LEU A 35 0.89 -23.10 -9.18
C LEU A 35 1.37 -23.95 -8.00
N PHE A 36 2.07 -23.36 -7.04
CA PHE A 36 2.63 -24.08 -5.90
C PHE A 36 1.54 -24.53 -4.92
N SER A 37 0.45 -23.77 -4.77
CA SER A 37 -0.66 -24.18 -3.90
C SER A 37 -1.39 -25.42 -4.40
N LYS A 38 -1.30 -25.73 -5.70
CA LYS A 38 -1.89 -26.93 -6.31
C LYS A 38 -0.98 -28.16 -6.25
N SER A 39 0.31 -28.00 -5.95
CA SER A 39 1.30 -29.09 -5.96
C SER A 39 1.87 -29.37 -4.57
N LYS A 40 1.66 -30.60 -4.06
CA LYS A 40 2.23 -31.04 -2.78
C LYS A 40 3.77 -31.05 -2.77
N GLU A 41 4.37 -31.33 -3.93
CA GLU A 41 5.83 -31.37 -4.11
C GLU A 41 6.48 -29.97 -4.01
N LYS A 42 5.69 -28.92 -4.24
CA LYS A 42 6.13 -27.51 -4.17
C LYS A 42 5.84 -26.84 -2.83
N SER A 43 5.58 -27.62 -1.78
CA SER A 43 5.27 -27.08 -0.45
C SER A 43 6.40 -26.24 0.15
N GLU A 44 7.66 -26.62 -0.02
CA GLU A 44 8.80 -25.84 0.50
C GLU A 44 9.03 -24.56 -0.32
N ASP A 45 8.92 -24.64 -1.65
CA ASP A 45 8.97 -23.47 -2.54
C ASP A 45 7.85 -22.49 -2.21
N LEU A 46 6.64 -22.97 -1.89
CA LEU A 46 5.51 -22.16 -1.43
C LEU A 46 5.81 -21.43 -0.11
N LYS A 47 6.40 -22.12 0.87
CA LYS A 47 6.79 -21.51 2.14
C LYS A 47 7.81 -20.41 1.92
N LYS A 48 8.87 -20.71 1.17
CA LYS A 48 9.92 -19.74 0.82
C LYS A 48 9.33 -18.52 0.10
N LEU A 49 8.42 -18.74 -0.85
CA LEU A 49 7.74 -17.67 -1.58
C LEU A 49 6.96 -16.76 -0.63
N LYS A 50 6.14 -17.34 0.25
CA LYS A 50 5.38 -16.58 1.25
C LYS A 50 6.29 -15.78 2.18
N THR A 51 7.37 -16.38 2.69
CA THR A 51 8.34 -15.68 3.56
C THR A 51 9.00 -14.49 2.86
N ILE A 52 9.37 -14.58 1.58
CA ILE A 52 9.93 -13.43 0.85
C ILE A 52 8.86 -12.34 0.63
N ILE A 53 7.61 -12.73 0.40
CA ILE A 53 6.50 -11.79 0.21
C ILE A 53 6.20 -11.03 1.51
N THR A 54 5.98 -11.75 2.62
CA THR A 54 5.50 -11.17 3.88
C THR A 54 6.64 -10.71 4.80
N GLY A 55 7.83 -11.29 4.68
CA GLY A 55 8.93 -11.09 5.63
C GLY A 55 8.81 -11.95 6.91
N GLU A 56 7.77 -12.78 7.01
CA GLU A 56 7.52 -13.64 8.16
C GLU A 56 8.32 -14.94 8.04
N ASN A 57 9.20 -15.20 9.01
CA ASN A 57 9.88 -16.48 9.12
C ASN A 57 8.98 -17.48 9.87
N SER A 58 8.84 -18.68 9.33
CA SER A 58 8.16 -19.80 10.01
C SER A 58 8.90 -20.29 11.25
N SER A 59 10.15 -19.87 11.47
CA SER A 59 10.93 -20.22 12.66
C SER A 59 10.70 -19.20 13.78
N LEU A 60 10.30 -19.70 14.95
CA LEU A 60 9.99 -19.01 16.22
C LEU A 60 11.08 -18.07 16.79
N ASN A 61 12.13 -17.75 16.04
CA ASN A 61 13.16 -16.81 16.45
C ASN A 61 12.75 -15.38 16.05
N PHE A 62 11.97 -14.76 16.93
CA PHE A 62 11.47 -13.37 16.89
C PHE A 62 12.54 -12.26 16.84
N SER A 63 13.81 -12.55 16.54
CA SER A 63 14.89 -11.56 16.71
C SER A 63 15.20 -10.71 15.48
N LYS A 64 14.71 -11.05 14.28
CA LYS A 64 14.77 -10.18 13.08
C LYS A 64 13.60 -10.46 12.13
N GLN A 65 12.63 -9.56 12.04
CA GLN A 65 11.73 -9.53 10.89
C GLN A 65 12.59 -9.31 9.63
N ASN A 66 12.50 -10.22 8.67
CA ASN A 66 13.13 -10.01 7.39
C ASN A 66 12.34 -8.96 6.62
N ILE A 67 13.02 -8.09 5.88
CA ILE A 67 12.38 -7.07 5.05
C ILE A 67 11.72 -7.78 3.85
N GLY A 68 10.42 -8.05 3.95
CA GLY A 68 9.63 -8.69 2.90
C GLY A 68 9.19 -7.72 1.79
N CYS A 69 8.65 -8.25 0.70
CA CYS A 69 8.10 -7.45 -0.41
C CYS A 69 7.02 -6.46 0.08
N LEU A 70 6.13 -6.91 0.96
CA LEU A 70 5.02 -6.13 1.51
C LEU A 70 5.42 -5.19 2.66
N SER A 71 6.72 -4.97 2.87
CA SER A 71 7.23 -3.89 3.74
C SER A 71 7.45 -2.57 2.99
N GLY A 72 7.18 -2.52 1.68
CA GLY A 72 7.52 -1.40 0.79
C GLY A 72 8.92 -1.49 0.18
N SER A 73 9.59 -2.64 0.28
CA SER A 73 10.94 -2.84 -0.24
C SER A 73 10.96 -3.31 -1.69
N VAL A 74 11.35 -2.42 -2.60
CA VAL A 74 11.58 -2.76 -4.02
C VAL A 74 12.71 -3.77 -4.19
N GLY A 75 13.72 -3.72 -3.32
CA GLY A 75 14.80 -4.71 -3.30
C GLY A 75 14.28 -6.13 -3.06
N ALA A 76 13.35 -6.30 -2.13
CA ALA A 76 12.75 -7.61 -1.85
C ALA A 76 11.95 -8.17 -3.05
N TRP A 77 11.28 -7.31 -3.82
CA TRP A 77 10.62 -7.71 -5.07
C TRP A 77 11.62 -8.19 -6.13
N ILE A 78 12.76 -7.50 -6.28
CA ILE A 78 13.83 -7.91 -7.19
C ILE A 78 14.45 -9.24 -6.73
N ASP A 79 14.62 -9.42 -5.42
CA ASP A 79 15.14 -10.66 -4.83
C ASP A 79 14.16 -11.83 -5.02
N LEU A 80 12.85 -11.60 -4.92
CA LEU A 80 11.81 -12.59 -5.23
C LEU A 80 11.93 -13.07 -6.67
N LEU A 81 12.04 -12.14 -7.62
CA LEU A 81 12.24 -12.45 -9.03
C LEU A 81 13.51 -13.29 -9.22
N ASN A 82 14.66 -12.82 -8.73
CA ASN A 82 15.93 -13.56 -8.81
C ASN A 82 15.86 -14.97 -8.21
N THR A 83 15.16 -15.12 -7.09
CA THR A 83 15.09 -16.40 -6.35
C THR A 83 14.28 -17.46 -7.09
N PHE A 84 13.19 -17.07 -7.74
CA PHE A 84 12.25 -18.00 -8.36
C PHE A 84 12.31 -18.01 -9.88
N LEU A 85 13.25 -17.28 -10.49
CA LEU A 85 13.40 -17.16 -11.93
C LEU A 85 13.60 -18.50 -12.65
N ASP A 86 14.08 -19.55 -11.98
CA ASP A 86 14.27 -20.88 -12.59
C ASP A 86 13.08 -21.84 -12.41
N ASN A 87 12.05 -21.46 -11.64
CA ASN A 87 10.89 -22.31 -11.34
C ASN A 87 9.82 -22.30 -12.46
N ASN A 88 10.23 -22.51 -13.71
CA ASN A 88 9.41 -22.17 -14.88
C ASN A 88 9.08 -23.33 -15.83
N GLU A 89 9.49 -24.57 -15.53
CA GLU A 89 9.57 -25.64 -16.53
C GLU A 89 8.25 -25.98 -17.24
N SER A 90 7.08 -25.67 -16.65
CA SER A 90 5.76 -25.98 -17.22
C SER A 90 4.87 -24.78 -17.51
N CYS A 91 5.30 -23.54 -17.25
CA CYS A 91 4.44 -22.35 -17.43
C CYS A 91 5.04 -21.37 -18.43
N LEU A 92 4.38 -21.23 -19.60
CA LEU A 92 4.82 -20.35 -20.68
C LEU A 92 4.95 -18.88 -20.24
N PHE A 93 4.00 -18.39 -19.43
CA PHE A 93 4.07 -17.03 -18.88
C PHE A 93 5.33 -16.80 -18.04
N LEU A 94 5.66 -17.72 -17.13
CA LEU A 94 6.86 -17.60 -16.29
C LEU A 94 8.14 -17.70 -17.13
N LYS A 95 8.14 -18.56 -18.15
CA LYS A 95 9.23 -18.68 -19.11
C LYS A 95 9.49 -17.36 -19.85
N GLU A 96 8.45 -16.73 -20.38
CA GLU A 96 8.58 -15.45 -21.08
C GLU A 96 9.05 -14.31 -20.15
N ILE A 97 8.58 -14.29 -18.88
CA ILE A 97 9.12 -13.36 -17.88
C ILE A 97 10.61 -13.62 -17.63
N LYS A 98 11.03 -14.87 -17.52
CA LYS A 98 12.45 -15.22 -17.37
C LYS A 98 13.26 -14.74 -18.56
N ASP A 99 12.81 -15.05 -19.77
CA ASP A 99 13.52 -14.66 -21.00
C ASP A 99 13.62 -13.13 -21.09
N TYR A 100 12.55 -12.42 -20.72
CA TYR A 100 12.57 -10.97 -20.58
C TYR A 100 13.57 -10.48 -19.53
N LEU A 101 13.51 -10.97 -18.29
CA LEU A 101 14.35 -10.48 -17.19
C LEU A 101 15.84 -10.82 -17.38
N LEU A 102 16.13 -11.95 -18.01
CA LEU A 102 17.49 -12.41 -18.30
C LEU A 102 18.05 -11.87 -19.61
N SER A 103 17.21 -11.40 -20.52
CA SER A 103 17.69 -10.82 -21.78
C SER A 103 18.66 -9.66 -21.54
N GLU A 104 19.79 -9.74 -22.23
CA GLU A 104 20.90 -8.80 -22.10
C GLU A 104 20.65 -7.55 -22.95
N ILE A 105 20.99 -6.40 -22.38
CA ILE A 105 21.06 -5.12 -23.11
C ILE A 105 22.54 -4.85 -23.33
N GLU A 106 22.93 -4.74 -24.60
CA GLU A 106 24.32 -4.74 -25.06
C GLU A 106 25.15 -3.61 -24.45
N GLU A 107 24.57 -2.43 -24.31
CA GLU A 107 25.22 -1.22 -23.86
C GLU A 107 25.62 -1.31 -22.37
N GLU A 108 26.42 -0.37 -21.87
CA GLU A 108 26.61 -0.24 -20.41
C GLU A 108 25.33 0.35 -19.76
N LEU A 109 25.32 0.52 -18.44
CA LEU A 109 24.26 1.31 -17.78
C LEU A 109 24.31 2.74 -18.32
N TYR A 110 23.19 3.25 -18.85
CA TYR A 110 23.15 4.58 -19.47
C TYR A 110 23.41 5.72 -18.47
N PHE A 111 23.26 5.44 -17.19
CA PHE A 111 23.52 6.36 -16.09
C PHE A 111 24.86 6.10 -15.36
N LEU A 112 25.70 5.16 -15.84
CA LEU A 112 26.95 4.75 -15.17
C LEU A 112 27.90 5.93 -14.93
N ASN A 113 28.08 6.76 -15.95
CA ASN A 113 28.96 7.94 -15.89
C ASN A 113 28.48 9.00 -14.90
N ALA A 114 27.16 9.12 -14.69
CA ALA A 114 26.61 10.02 -13.69
C ALA A 114 26.75 9.40 -12.29
N TRP A 115 26.43 8.10 -12.15
CA TRP A 115 26.56 7.36 -10.90
C TRP A 115 28.00 7.38 -10.36
N SER A 116 29.00 7.16 -11.21
CA SER A 116 30.41 7.17 -10.79
C SER A 116 30.89 8.51 -10.23
N LYS A 117 30.22 9.62 -10.59
CA LYS A 117 30.48 10.96 -10.03
C LYS A 117 29.74 11.22 -8.71
N ILE A 118 28.71 10.42 -8.39
CA ILE A 118 27.92 10.53 -7.16
C ILE A 118 28.52 9.64 -6.06
N SER A 119 28.89 8.40 -6.40
CA SER A 119 29.38 7.42 -5.43
C SER A 119 30.19 6.31 -6.11
N PRO A 120 31.05 5.59 -5.37
CA PRO A 120 31.73 4.40 -5.90
C PRO A 120 30.74 3.38 -6.48
N VAL A 121 30.96 2.98 -7.73
CA VAL A 121 30.14 1.96 -8.41
C VAL A 121 30.79 0.59 -8.24
N PRO A 122 30.06 -0.43 -7.74
CA PRO A 122 30.56 -1.80 -7.65
C PRO A 122 31.01 -2.33 -9.03
N ASN A 123 32.06 -3.15 -9.04
CA ASN A 123 32.69 -3.62 -10.29
C ASN A 123 31.72 -4.39 -11.20
N ASP A 124 30.77 -5.12 -10.61
CA ASP A 124 29.75 -5.89 -11.33
C ASP A 124 28.86 -5.02 -12.23
N PHE A 125 28.76 -3.70 -11.96
CA PHE A 125 27.93 -2.79 -12.75
C PHE A 125 28.67 -2.04 -13.86
N ARG A 126 29.97 -2.31 -14.03
CA ARG A 126 30.80 -1.69 -15.08
C ARG A 126 30.87 -2.50 -16.37
N GLN A 127 30.09 -3.57 -16.46
CA GLN A 127 30.10 -4.51 -17.58
C GLN A 127 29.00 -4.15 -18.58
N SER A 128 29.31 -4.30 -19.87
CA SER A 128 28.32 -4.35 -20.96
C SER A 128 27.49 -5.64 -20.88
N LYS A 129 26.38 -5.72 -21.63
CA LYS A 129 25.54 -6.94 -21.74
C LYS A 129 24.90 -7.37 -20.41
N MET A 130 24.46 -6.40 -19.62
CA MET A 130 23.78 -6.69 -18.36
C MET A 130 22.32 -7.07 -18.60
N SER A 131 21.85 -8.09 -17.88
CA SER A 131 20.43 -8.49 -17.87
C SER A 131 19.53 -7.41 -17.30
N ARG A 132 18.26 -7.39 -17.74
CA ARG A 132 17.27 -6.39 -17.28
C ARG A 132 17.10 -6.40 -15.77
N ILE A 133 17.05 -7.58 -15.12
CA ILE A 133 16.90 -7.66 -13.67
C ILE A 133 18.10 -7.08 -12.91
N ARG A 134 19.32 -7.26 -13.42
CA ARG A 134 20.53 -6.66 -12.84
C ARG A 134 20.53 -5.13 -12.99
N ARG A 135 20.00 -4.62 -14.11
CA ARG A 135 19.81 -3.18 -14.34
C ARG A 135 18.76 -2.57 -13.41
N MET A 136 17.64 -3.25 -13.17
CA MET A 136 16.65 -2.85 -12.16
C MET A 136 17.29 -2.73 -10.77
N TYR A 137 18.12 -3.71 -10.39
CA TYR A 137 18.87 -3.69 -9.14
C TYR A 137 19.88 -2.52 -9.06
N ALA A 138 20.55 -2.21 -10.17
CA ALA A 138 21.45 -1.06 -10.27
C ALA A 138 20.73 0.28 -9.99
N ILE A 139 19.54 0.48 -10.57
CA ILE A 139 18.72 1.67 -10.30
C ILE A 139 18.32 1.73 -8.82
N ASN A 140 17.91 0.62 -8.21
CA ASN A 140 17.54 0.56 -6.79
C ASN A 140 18.72 0.93 -5.86
N ILE A 141 19.94 0.46 -6.15
CA ILE A 141 21.14 0.87 -5.39
C ILE A 141 21.36 2.37 -5.53
N MET A 142 21.31 2.88 -6.77
CA MET A 142 21.57 4.28 -7.08
C MET A 142 20.53 5.20 -6.41
N ARG A 143 19.25 4.82 -6.41
CA ARG A 143 18.16 5.50 -5.67
C ARG A 143 18.50 5.72 -4.20
N ASN A 144 19.00 4.69 -3.52
CA ASN A 144 19.40 4.81 -2.11
C ASN A 144 20.59 5.77 -1.93
N LYS A 145 21.47 5.94 -2.92
CA LYS A 145 22.57 6.92 -2.85
C LYS A 145 22.07 8.34 -3.04
N ILE A 146 21.15 8.56 -3.99
CA ILE A 146 20.57 9.89 -4.26
C ILE A 146 19.77 10.43 -3.07
N ALA A 147 19.09 9.54 -2.34
CA ALA A 147 18.31 9.93 -1.15
C ALA A 147 19.15 10.57 -0.03
N HIS A 148 20.48 10.38 -0.03
CA HIS A 148 21.33 10.71 1.12
C HIS A 148 22.49 11.65 0.77
N LEU A 149 22.66 12.04 -0.49
CA LEU A 149 23.80 12.85 -0.95
C LEU A 149 23.32 14.10 -1.69
N PRO A 150 23.92 15.29 -1.41
CA PRO A 150 23.72 16.46 -2.26
C PRO A 150 24.41 16.25 -3.60
N ILE A 151 23.71 16.52 -4.71
CA ILE A 151 24.19 16.28 -6.08
C ILE A 151 24.23 17.59 -6.85
N SER A 152 25.32 17.85 -7.58
CA SER A 152 25.44 19.05 -8.42
C SER A 152 24.51 18.99 -9.64
N GLU A 153 24.02 20.15 -10.09
CA GLU A 153 23.08 20.26 -11.21
C GLU A 153 23.59 19.60 -12.50
N ARG A 154 24.89 19.75 -12.80
CA ARG A 154 25.51 19.13 -13.98
C ARG A 154 25.37 17.61 -13.96
N ILE A 155 25.53 17.00 -12.77
CA ILE A 155 25.38 15.56 -12.60
C ILE A 155 23.91 15.16 -12.68
N LEU A 156 22.98 15.95 -12.13
CA LEU A 156 21.54 15.71 -12.25
C LEU A 156 21.07 15.68 -13.71
N LYS A 157 21.58 16.57 -14.56
CA LYS A 157 21.25 16.57 -15.99
C LYS A 157 21.70 15.29 -16.70
N ASP A 158 22.96 14.89 -16.48
CA ASP A 158 23.53 13.65 -17.04
C ASP A 158 22.75 12.42 -16.55
N LEU A 159 22.44 12.39 -15.25
CA LEU A 159 21.70 11.32 -14.60
C LEU A 159 20.26 11.22 -15.13
N HIS A 160 19.56 12.33 -15.26
CA HIS A 160 18.20 12.38 -15.81
C HIS A 160 18.15 11.78 -17.23
N MET A 161 19.08 12.18 -18.11
CA MET A 161 19.16 11.64 -19.46
C MET A 161 19.50 10.14 -19.47
N GLY A 162 20.45 9.73 -18.63
CA GLY A 162 20.83 8.32 -18.49
C GLY A 162 19.67 7.45 -17.99
N LEU A 163 18.97 7.89 -16.94
CA LEU A 163 17.81 7.18 -16.41
C LEU A 163 16.67 7.09 -17.40
N ARG A 164 16.40 8.16 -18.16
CA ARG A 164 15.36 8.14 -19.19
C ARG A 164 15.64 7.06 -20.24
N LYS A 165 16.89 6.98 -20.73
CA LYS A 165 17.30 5.93 -21.69
C LYS A 165 17.18 4.54 -21.06
N GLU A 166 17.63 4.39 -19.82
CA GLU A 166 17.57 3.13 -19.09
C GLU A 166 16.12 2.64 -18.91
N THR A 167 15.20 3.51 -18.47
CA THR A 167 13.77 3.17 -18.31
C THR A 167 13.18 2.65 -19.61
N ILE A 168 13.50 3.26 -20.75
CA ILE A 168 12.95 2.81 -22.03
C ILE A 168 13.62 1.49 -22.47
N ALA A 169 14.93 1.33 -22.25
CA ALA A 169 15.65 0.09 -22.53
C ALA A 169 15.09 -1.12 -21.76
N LEU A 170 14.61 -0.88 -20.54
CA LEU A 170 13.89 -1.88 -19.78
C LEU A 170 12.56 -2.23 -20.46
N LEU A 171 11.72 -1.23 -20.79
CA LEU A 171 10.34 -1.44 -21.24
C LEU A 171 10.18 -2.02 -22.67
N THR A 172 11.10 -1.75 -23.59
CA THR A 172 10.99 -2.19 -25.00
C THR A 172 12.26 -2.85 -25.52
N SER A 173 12.10 -3.81 -26.42
CA SER A 173 13.20 -4.42 -27.19
C SER A 173 13.75 -3.49 -28.29
N GLU A 174 12.99 -2.46 -28.69
CA GLU A 174 13.36 -1.53 -29.76
C GLU A 174 14.03 -0.25 -29.24
N TYR A 175 14.56 -0.28 -28.01
CA TYR A 175 15.17 0.88 -27.37
C TYR A 175 16.31 1.51 -28.19
N LYS A 176 16.99 0.74 -29.04
CA LYS A 176 18.03 1.21 -29.96
C LYS A 176 17.51 2.21 -31.01
N LEU A 177 16.20 2.24 -31.28
CA LEU A 177 15.59 3.22 -32.19
C LEU A 177 15.60 4.65 -31.61
N LEU A 178 15.77 4.80 -30.30
CA LEU A 178 15.72 6.08 -29.59
C LEU A 178 16.99 6.91 -29.75
N ASP A 179 18.10 6.30 -30.15
CA ASP A 179 19.36 7.00 -30.36
C ASP A 179 19.34 7.87 -31.64
N LYS A 180 18.24 7.85 -32.43
CA LYS A 180 18.17 8.53 -33.73
C LYS A 180 17.64 9.97 -33.74
N ASN A 181 16.95 10.50 -32.71
CA ASN A 181 16.66 11.94 -32.48
C ASN A 181 15.56 12.14 -31.40
N PRO A 182 15.32 13.37 -30.88
CA PRO A 182 14.45 13.63 -29.73
C PRO A 182 12.96 13.40 -29.96
N SER A 183 12.52 13.17 -31.20
CA SER A 183 11.15 12.82 -31.55
C SER A 183 10.90 11.33 -31.43
N ALA A 184 11.40 10.71 -30.35
CA ALA A 184 11.04 9.34 -29.99
C ALA A 184 9.52 9.25 -30.04
N ASP A 185 8.99 8.58 -31.05
CA ASP A 185 7.56 8.38 -31.20
C ASP A 185 7.12 7.54 -30.00
N ILE A 186 6.61 8.22 -28.98
CA ILE A 186 6.09 7.62 -27.75
C ILE A 186 4.95 6.64 -28.08
N ASN A 187 4.39 6.72 -29.28
CA ASN A 187 3.36 5.82 -29.78
C ASN A 187 3.94 4.55 -30.41
N THR A 188 5.24 4.29 -30.32
CA THR A 188 5.80 2.99 -30.76
C THR A 188 5.39 1.92 -29.73
N PHE A 189 4.23 1.28 -29.94
CA PHE A 189 3.63 0.29 -29.03
C PHE A 189 4.28 -1.12 -29.10
N ASN A 190 5.56 -1.20 -29.49
CA ASN A 190 6.29 -2.47 -29.56
C ASN A 190 6.87 -2.84 -28.20
N TRP A 191 5.97 -3.01 -27.22
CA TRP A 191 6.30 -3.55 -25.91
C TRP A 191 6.70 -5.03 -25.99
N HIS A 192 7.44 -5.51 -25.00
CA HIS A 192 7.80 -6.91 -24.90
C HIS A 192 6.57 -7.79 -24.60
N LYS A 193 6.46 -8.99 -25.19
CA LYS A 193 5.27 -9.87 -25.12
C LYS A 193 4.71 -10.12 -23.69
N PRO A 194 5.50 -10.54 -22.68
CA PRO A 194 5.06 -10.70 -21.29
C PRO A 194 4.66 -9.40 -20.58
N LEU A 195 5.05 -8.23 -21.10
CA LEU A 195 4.58 -6.93 -20.62
C LEU A 195 3.32 -6.44 -21.36
N LYS A 196 2.88 -7.20 -22.37
CA LYS A 196 1.64 -6.95 -23.09
C LYS A 196 0.52 -7.83 -22.53
N GLY A 197 -0.65 -7.24 -22.38
CA GLY A 197 -1.82 -7.91 -21.85
C GLY A 197 -2.84 -6.93 -21.29
N LYS A 198 -3.79 -7.48 -20.54
CA LYS A 198 -4.90 -6.75 -19.96
C LYS A 198 -5.05 -7.15 -18.49
N ILE A 199 -5.44 -6.19 -17.66
CA ILE A 199 -5.95 -6.46 -16.31
C ILE A 199 -7.46 -6.30 -16.41
N ALA A 200 -8.22 -7.32 -16.07
CA ALA A 200 -9.66 -7.30 -16.15
C ALA A 200 -10.30 -7.42 -14.77
N ILE A 201 -11.49 -6.84 -14.62
CA ILE A 201 -12.39 -7.00 -13.48
C ILE A 201 -13.84 -6.85 -13.95
N ASN A 202 -14.73 -7.72 -13.49
CA ASN A 202 -16.10 -7.83 -13.97
C ASN A 202 -16.16 -7.95 -15.50
N LYS A 203 -16.79 -6.98 -16.18
CA LYS A 203 -16.78 -6.85 -17.65
C LYS A 203 -15.78 -5.83 -18.17
N THR A 204 -14.99 -5.19 -17.33
CA THR A 204 -14.06 -4.14 -17.74
C THR A 204 -12.65 -4.71 -17.86
N TYR A 205 -11.89 -4.24 -18.84
CA TYR A 205 -10.45 -4.48 -18.91
C TYR A 205 -9.67 -3.19 -19.12
N ILE A 206 -8.43 -3.19 -18.64
CA ILE A 206 -7.48 -2.10 -18.74
C ILE A 206 -6.22 -2.63 -19.41
N THR A 207 -5.73 -1.88 -20.40
CA THR A 207 -4.41 -2.05 -21.01
C THR A 207 -3.52 -0.87 -20.60
N GLY A 208 -2.25 -0.88 -21.00
CA GLY A 208 -1.35 0.25 -20.76
C GLY A 208 -1.82 1.58 -21.34
N THR A 209 -2.73 1.57 -22.33
CA THR A 209 -3.17 2.77 -23.07
C THR A 209 -4.68 3.01 -22.99
N ASP A 210 -5.49 1.95 -22.87
CA ASP A 210 -6.94 2.01 -23.06
C ASP A 210 -7.73 1.20 -22.02
N VAL A 211 -8.97 1.62 -21.79
CA VAL A 211 -9.99 0.88 -21.03
C VAL A 211 -11.05 0.38 -22.01
N GLY A 212 -11.50 -0.86 -21.85
CA GLY A 212 -12.54 -1.46 -22.70
C GLY A 212 -13.43 -2.45 -21.97
N GLU A 213 -14.37 -3.04 -22.69
CA GLU A 213 -15.35 -3.99 -22.17
C GLU A 213 -15.12 -5.40 -22.75
N MET A 214 -15.23 -6.42 -21.91
CA MET A 214 -15.18 -7.83 -22.25
C MET A 214 -16.60 -8.35 -22.51
N GLN A 215 -16.73 -9.32 -23.42
CA GLN A 215 -18.01 -9.98 -23.70
C GLN A 215 -18.53 -10.80 -22.51
N ASN A 216 -17.63 -11.40 -21.75
CA ASN A 216 -17.94 -12.24 -20.61
C ASN A 216 -17.54 -11.53 -19.31
N ASP A 217 -18.38 -11.68 -18.28
CA ASP A 217 -18.09 -11.23 -16.94
C ASP A 217 -17.12 -12.21 -16.27
N ILE A 218 -15.94 -11.73 -15.89
CA ILE A 218 -14.92 -12.52 -15.21
C ILE A 218 -15.00 -12.43 -13.67
N GLY A 219 -15.96 -11.67 -13.14
CA GLY A 219 -16.23 -11.54 -11.72
C GLY A 219 -15.44 -10.44 -11.00
N PRO A 220 -15.69 -10.26 -9.68
CA PRO A 220 -15.29 -9.07 -8.93
C PRO A 220 -13.83 -9.06 -8.48
N LYS A 221 -13.03 -10.05 -8.88
CA LYS A 221 -11.61 -10.14 -8.52
C LYS A 221 -10.76 -9.78 -9.75
N PRO A 222 -9.74 -8.93 -9.59
CA PRO A 222 -8.89 -8.56 -10.72
C PRO A 222 -8.09 -9.76 -11.21
N CYS A 223 -8.05 -9.93 -12.52
CA CYS A 223 -7.35 -11.00 -13.21
C CYS A 223 -6.42 -10.43 -14.27
N VAL A 224 -5.29 -11.12 -14.51
CA VAL A 224 -4.38 -10.79 -15.61
C VAL A 224 -4.65 -11.71 -16.80
N LEU A 225 -4.65 -11.11 -17.99
CA LEU A 225 -4.75 -11.77 -19.29
C LEU A 225 -3.51 -11.37 -20.12
N PRO A 226 -2.42 -12.16 -20.12
CA PRO A 226 -1.25 -11.85 -20.92
C PRO A 226 -1.55 -12.06 -22.42
N GLU A 227 -0.92 -11.27 -23.29
CA GLU A 227 -1.08 -11.35 -24.75
C GLU A 227 -0.28 -12.51 -25.39
N ILE A 228 0.31 -13.39 -24.58
CA ILE A 228 1.19 -14.46 -25.08
C ILE A 228 0.37 -15.40 -25.97
N GLY A 229 0.91 -15.65 -27.17
CA GLY A 229 0.26 -16.42 -28.23
C GLY A 229 -0.29 -17.77 -27.75
N PHE A 230 -1.61 -17.87 -27.82
CA PHE A 230 -2.47 -19.05 -27.77
C PHE A 230 -1.84 -20.37 -27.31
N ASP A 231 -1.97 -20.64 -26.01
CA ASP A 231 -2.54 -21.90 -25.55
C ASP A 231 -3.43 -21.61 -24.33
N ASN A 232 -4.74 -21.86 -24.49
CA ASN A 232 -5.82 -21.79 -23.50
C ASN A 232 -5.85 -20.55 -22.59
N ASN A 233 -6.58 -19.48 -22.97
CA ASN A 233 -7.17 -18.47 -22.07
C ASN A 233 -6.52 -18.39 -20.67
N LEU A 234 -5.21 -18.08 -20.60
CA LEU A 234 -4.46 -18.11 -19.36
C LEU A 234 -4.81 -16.84 -18.58
N PHE A 235 -5.96 -16.84 -17.91
CA PHE A 235 -6.31 -15.80 -16.96
C PHE A 235 -6.15 -16.34 -15.54
N TRP A 236 -5.60 -15.53 -14.65
CA TRP A 236 -5.50 -15.87 -13.23
C TRP A 236 -5.75 -14.66 -12.35
N GLU A 237 -6.23 -14.95 -11.15
CA GLU A 237 -6.52 -13.95 -10.14
C GLU A 237 -5.23 -13.34 -9.59
N VAL A 238 -5.14 -12.02 -9.60
CA VAL A 238 -3.99 -11.26 -9.08
C VAL A 238 -4.23 -10.57 -7.74
N SER A 239 -5.44 -10.68 -7.18
CA SER A 239 -5.70 -10.25 -5.81
C SER A 239 -4.89 -11.08 -4.79
N PRO A 240 -4.30 -10.45 -3.76
CA PRO A 240 -4.50 -9.05 -3.36
C PRO A 240 -3.54 -8.03 -3.98
N PHE A 241 -2.55 -8.45 -4.77
CA PHE A 241 -1.46 -7.55 -5.18
C PHE A 241 -1.89 -6.42 -6.10
N ILE A 242 -2.95 -6.62 -6.87
CA ILE A 242 -3.47 -5.63 -7.81
C ILE A 242 -4.93 -5.34 -7.45
N GLN A 243 -5.29 -4.07 -7.46
CA GLN A 243 -6.67 -3.59 -7.38
C GLN A 243 -6.96 -2.66 -8.56
N ILE A 244 -8.24 -2.49 -8.85
CA ILE A 244 -8.75 -1.51 -9.81
C ILE A 244 -9.77 -0.67 -9.06
N ASP A 245 -9.63 0.65 -9.13
CA ASP A 245 -10.55 1.56 -8.48
C ASP A 245 -11.83 1.81 -9.32
N ASN A 246 -12.73 2.63 -8.80
CA ASN A 246 -13.97 2.99 -9.49
C ASN A 246 -13.75 3.82 -10.77
N GLU A 247 -12.55 4.39 -10.98
CA GLU A 247 -12.17 5.15 -12.17
C GLU A 247 -11.44 4.29 -13.21
N GLY A 248 -11.29 2.98 -12.97
CA GLY A 248 -10.57 2.07 -13.87
C GLY A 248 -9.05 2.26 -13.84
N LYS A 249 -8.50 2.75 -12.73
CA LYS A 249 -7.06 2.92 -12.46
C LYS A 249 -6.50 1.72 -11.72
N VAL A 250 -5.30 1.32 -12.11
CA VAL A 250 -4.59 0.19 -11.51
C VAL A 250 -3.83 0.62 -10.26
N LEU A 251 -4.01 -0.14 -9.20
CA LEU A 251 -3.46 0.06 -7.86
C LEU A 251 -2.57 -1.15 -7.50
N LEU A 252 -1.32 -0.91 -7.12
CA LEU A 252 -0.39 -1.98 -6.75
C LEU A 252 -0.17 -2.02 -5.24
N LEU A 253 -0.37 -3.17 -4.62
CA LEU A 253 -0.09 -3.38 -3.21
C LEU A 253 1.40 -3.22 -2.95
N PHE A 254 1.77 -2.22 -2.18
CA PHE A 254 3.15 -1.85 -1.93
C PHE A 254 3.57 -2.20 -0.49
N ARG A 255 2.70 -1.93 0.47
CA ARG A 255 2.92 -2.22 1.89
C ARG A 255 1.67 -2.83 2.51
N VAL A 256 1.86 -3.71 3.49
CA VAL A 256 0.78 -4.18 4.36
C VAL A 256 1.09 -3.75 5.79
N ASN A 257 0.11 -3.10 6.42
CA ASN A 257 0.15 -2.76 7.84
C ASN A 257 -0.79 -3.72 8.57
N GLY A 258 -0.24 -4.62 9.38
CA GLY A 258 -1.02 -5.57 10.15
C GLY A 258 -0.30 -6.90 10.33
N ASP A 259 -0.73 -7.66 11.34
CA ASP A 259 -0.24 -9.00 11.59
C ASP A 259 -1.05 -10.01 10.76
N PHE A 260 -0.40 -10.76 9.87
CA PHE A 260 -1.09 -11.77 9.05
C PHE A 260 -1.64 -12.93 9.90
N SER A 261 -1.21 -13.07 11.17
CA SER A 261 -1.72 -14.09 12.09
C SER A 261 -3.14 -13.81 12.59
N GLU A 262 -3.55 -12.53 12.68
CA GLU A 262 -4.89 -12.18 13.18
C GLU A 262 -5.95 -12.21 12.06
N LEU A 263 -5.54 -12.18 10.78
CA LEU A 263 -6.36 -12.25 9.55
C LEU A 263 -7.58 -11.31 9.48
N LYS A 264 -7.74 -10.42 10.47
CA LYS A 264 -8.83 -9.45 10.63
C LYS A 264 -8.19 -8.06 10.64
N ASN A 265 -8.70 -7.16 9.80
CA ASN A 265 -8.21 -5.78 9.65
C ASN A 265 -6.77 -5.66 9.09
N VAL A 266 -6.40 -6.50 8.11
CA VAL A 266 -5.15 -6.33 7.38
C VAL A 266 -5.34 -5.23 6.34
N GLU A 267 -4.69 -4.08 6.54
CA GLU A 267 -4.79 -2.94 5.62
C GLU A 267 -3.60 -2.94 4.66
N GLY A 268 -3.90 -2.82 3.38
CA GLY A 268 -2.91 -2.68 2.32
C GLY A 268 -2.77 -1.23 1.88
N GLU A 269 -1.53 -0.78 1.74
CA GLU A 269 -1.20 0.46 1.06
C GLU A 269 -0.97 0.20 -0.42
N TYR A 270 -1.91 0.65 -1.23
CA TYR A 270 -1.89 0.52 -2.67
C TYR A 270 -1.41 1.81 -3.33
N HIS A 271 -0.45 1.68 -4.25
CA HIS A 271 0.16 2.81 -4.93
C HIS A 271 -0.35 2.95 -6.36
N ARG A 272 -0.60 4.21 -6.75
CA ARG A 272 -0.73 4.67 -8.14
C ARG A 272 0.55 5.37 -8.54
N PHE A 273 1.22 4.86 -9.56
CA PHE A 273 2.52 5.40 -10.00
C PHE A 273 2.41 6.51 -11.06
N ALA A 274 1.20 7.06 -11.26
CA ALA A 274 0.99 8.31 -12.01
C ALA A 274 0.99 9.49 -11.04
N ALA A 275 1.44 10.67 -11.48
CA ALA A 275 1.52 11.89 -10.68
C ALA A 275 0.12 12.46 -10.33
N GLU A 276 -0.64 11.73 -9.52
CA GLU A 276 -1.98 12.07 -9.05
C GLU A 276 -1.94 12.70 -7.66
N ILE A 277 -3.03 13.36 -7.29
CA ILE A 277 -3.18 14.09 -6.02
C ILE A 277 -3.15 13.14 -4.81
N GLU A 278 -3.55 11.87 -4.99
CA GLU A 278 -3.56 10.83 -3.96
C GLU A 278 -2.88 9.54 -4.48
N PRO A 279 -1.54 9.49 -4.52
CA PRO A 279 -0.79 8.37 -5.09
C PRO A 279 -0.80 7.12 -4.22
N VAL A 280 -1.24 7.21 -2.96
CA VAL A 280 -1.32 6.08 -2.01
C VAL A 280 -2.74 5.99 -1.48
N GLN A 281 -3.30 4.79 -1.53
CA GLN A 281 -4.64 4.48 -1.07
C GLN A 281 -4.62 3.31 -0.11
N LEU A 282 -5.35 3.44 1.00
CA LEU A 282 -5.47 2.40 2.00
C LEU A 282 -6.73 1.59 1.70
N HIS A 283 -6.58 0.27 1.55
CA HIS A 283 -7.68 -0.63 1.30
C HIS A 283 -7.56 -1.87 2.19
N ASP A 284 -8.68 -2.30 2.74
CA ASP A 284 -8.75 -3.57 3.47
C ASP A 284 -8.45 -4.74 2.53
N ILE A 285 -7.52 -5.59 2.95
CA ILE A 285 -7.25 -6.85 2.26
C ILE A 285 -8.22 -7.89 2.79
N LYS A 286 -9.05 -8.44 1.89
CA LYS A 286 -10.01 -9.49 2.23
C LYS A 286 -9.29 -10.68 2.87
N SER A 287 -9.88 -11.25 3.93
CA SER A 287 -9.31 -12.36 4.69
C SER A 287 -8.96 -13.57 3.81
N GLU A 288 -9.74 -13.85 2.76
CA GLU A 288 -9.44 -14.89 1.78
C GLU A 288 -8.11 -14.64 1.06
N SER A 289 -7.85 -13.39 0.65
CA SER A 289 -6.58 -12.99 0.04
C SER A 289 -5.44 -12.99 1.05
N CYS A 290 -5.69 -12.62 2.31
CA CYS A 290 -4.69 -12.74 3.38
C CYS A 290 -4.28 -14.20 3.60
N LYS A 291 -5.21 -15.16 3.57
CA LYS A 291 -4.89 -16.59 3.69
C LYS A 291 -4.00 -17.11 2.54
N LYS A 292 -4.13 -16.53 1.35
CA LYS A 292 -3.24 -16.85 0.21
C LYS A 292 -1.80 -16.41 0.50
N LEU A 293 -1.62 -15.28 1.21
CA LEU A 293 -0.31 -14.71 1.53
C LEU A 293 0.30 -15.29 2.81
N ALA A 294 -0.49 -15.45 3.87
CA ALA A 294 -0.06 -15.86 5.20
C ALA A 294 0.42 -17.32 5.23
N TYR A 295 1.40 -17.59 6.08
CA TYR A 295 1.74 -18.94 6.50
C TYR A 295 1.02 -19.25 7.80
N ILE A 296 -0.06 -20.03 7.73
CA ILE A 296 -0.76 -20.53 8.91
C ILE A 296 -0.34 -21.98 9.06
N GLU A 297 0.39 -22.30 10.12
CA GLU A 297 0.59 -23.71 10.48
C GLU A 297 -0.75 -24.30 10.87
N ASP A 298 -1.24 -25.27 10.10
CA ASP A 298 -2.36 -26.12 10.52
C ASP A 298 -1.93 -26.91 11.76
N LYS A 299 -2.14 -26.35 12.95
CA LYS A 299 -2.11 -27.10 14.20
C LYS A 299 -3.41 -27.92 14.34
N SER A 300 -3.62 -28.90 13.48
CA SER A 300 -4.61 -29.95 13.74
C SER A 300 -4.51 -31.14 12.79
N THR A 301 -3.72 -32.14 13.18
CA THR A 301 -4.17 -33.55 13.09
C THR A 301 -3.78 -34.26 14.39
N SER A 302 -4.52 -33.99 15.46
CA SER A 302 -4.70 -34.96 16.53
C SER A 302 -6.17 -35.35 16.54
N ASN A 303 -6.43 -36.56 16.08
CA ASN A 303 -7.73 -37.23 16.17
C ASN A 303 -8.28 -37.09 17.60
N VAL A 304 -9.44 -36.44 17.74
CA VAL A 304 -10.37 -36.76 18.84
C VAL A 304 -11.73 -36.99 18.21
N GLU A 305 -12.23 -38.17 18.50
CA GLU A 305 -13.45 -38.76 17.97
C GLU A 305 -14.68 -37.90 18.22
N LYS A 306 -15.60 -38.00 17.25
CA LYS A 306 -16.99 -37.55 17.34
C LYS A 306 -17.62 -38.05 18.64
N GLN A 307 -18.26 -37.14 19.38
CA GLN A 307 -19.55 -37.42 19.99
C GLN A 307 -20.48 -36.20 19.84
N SER A 308 -21.68 -36.54 19.37
CA SER A 308 -22.84 -35.74 19.02
C SER A 308 -23.46 -34.98 20.18
N ILE A 309 -23.84 -33.73 19.96
CA ILE A 309 -25.08 -33.12 20.53
C ILE A 309 -25.74 -32.27 19.43
N GLU A 310 -27.04 -32.47 19.29
CA GLU A 310 -27.95 -31.85 18.34
C GLU A 310 -28.14 -30.34 18.58
N ASN A 311 -28.39 -29.63 17.49
CA ASN A 311 -29.18 -28.40 17.35
C ASN A 311 -29.17 -27.37 18.49
N GLU A 312 -28.48 -26.26 18.25
CA GLU A 312 -29.07 -24.92 18.38
C GLU A 312 -28.27 -23.93 17.52
N SER A 313 -28.99 -23.06 16.83
CA SER A 313 -28.53 -22.07 15.86
C SER A 313 -27.24 -21.32 16.24
N GLU A 314 -26.21 -21.42 15.40
CA GLU A 314 -25.01 -20.56 15.45
C GLU A 314 -25.36 -19.12 15.00
N GLU A 315 -25.87 -18.31 15.91
CA GLU A 315 -25.62 -16.86 15.86
C GLU A 315 -24.15 -16.64 16.24
N VAL A 316 -23.32 -16.33 15.25
CA VAL A 316 -21.95 -15.85 15.46
C VAL A 316 -22.02 -14.58 16.31
N ASN A 317 -21.69 -14.70 17.59
CA ASN A 317 -21.83 -13.66 18.60
C ASN A 317 -20.79 -12.54 18.36
N TYR A 318 -21.09 -11.63 17.41
CA TYR A 318 -20.33 -10.40 17.21
C TYR A 318 -20.57 -9.47 18.41
N SER A 319 -19.54 -9.23 19.23
CA SER A 319 -19.57 -8.19 20.27
C SER A 319 -20.00 -6.84 19.67
N TYR A 320 -20.86 -6.10 20.38
CA TYR A 320 -21.34 -4.80 19.93
C TYR A 320 -20.21 -3.81 19.67
N ARG A 321 -19.07 -3.98 20.35
CA ARG A 321 -17.87 -3.17 20.11
C ARG A 321 -17.35 -3.34 18.68
N SER A 322 -17.29 -4.57 18.17
CA SER A 322 -16.81 -4.82 16.81
C SER A 322 -17.70 -4.17 15.77
N LYS A 323 -19.03 -4.24 15.97
CA LYS A 323 -20.02 -3.55 15.12
C LYS A 323 -19.85 -2.02 15.18
N ALA A 324 -19.55 -1.48 16.36
CA ALA A 324 -19.29 -0.05 16.54
C ALA A 324 -18.02 0.40 15.81
N GLU A 325 -16.93 -0.36 15.91
CA GLU A 325 -15.66 -0.05 15.26
C GLU A 325 -15.74 -0.18 13.73
N GLU A 326 -16.49 -1.15 13.22
CA GLU A 326 -16.79 -1.30 11.80
C GLU A 326 -17.59 -0.11 11.28
N ALA A 327 -18.69 0.25 11.91
CA ALA A 327 -19.49 1.42 11.55
C ALA A 327 -18.67 2.72 11.63
N PHE A 328 -17.75 2.84 12.59
CA PHE A 328 -16.86 3.99 12.70
C PHE A 328 -15.90 4.10 11.51
N ARG A 329 -15.28 2.99 11.08
CA ARG A 329 -14.37 2.95 9.93
C ARG A 329 -15.07 3.27 8.62
N GLU A 330 -16.28 2.74 8.43
CA GLU A 330 -17.10 3.00 7.25
C GLU A 330 -17.77 4.38 7.24
N LYS A 331 -17.42 5.24 8.21
CA LYS A 331 -17.97 6.60 8.36
C LYS A 331 -19.49 6.63 8.63
N ARG A 332 -20.08 5.51 9.04
CA ARG A 332 -21.46 5.39 9.53
C ARG A 332 -21.55 5.85 10.98
N TYR A 333 -21.27 7.13 11.25
CA TYR A 333 -21.06 7.63 12.61
C TYR A 333 -22.27 7.52 13.54
N GLU A 334 -23.49 7.74 13.05
CA GLU A 334 -24.71 7.55 13.87
C GLU A 334 -24.85 6.10 14.36
N GLU A 335 -24.57 5.15 13.47
CA GLU A 335 -24.63 3.72 13.79
C GLU A 335 -23.50 3.30 14.71
N ALA A 336 -22.30 3.84 14.52
CA ALA A 336 -21.17 3.66 15.42
C ALA A 336 -21.50 4.14 16.83
N VAL A 337 -22.09 5.34 16.98
CA VAL A 337 -22.53 5.88 18.28
C VAL A 337 -23.57 4.96 18.93
N LYS A 338 -24.57 4.49 18.17
CA LYS A 338 -25.58 3.53 18.69
C LYS A 338 -24.92 2.28 19.24
N PHE A 339 -24.00 1.67 18.50
CA PHE A 339 -23.33 0.45 18.97
C PHE A 339 -22.37 0.72 20.13
N PHE A 340 -21.64 1.83 20.15
CA PHE A 340 -20.78 2.17 21.30
C PHE A 340 -21.58 2.46 22.57
N GLU A 341 -22.76 3.07 22.47
CA GLU A 341 -23.68 3.21 23.62
C GLU A 341 -24.20 1.85 24.10
N ILE A 342 -24.48 0.91 23.19
CA ILE A 342 -24.82 -0.46 23.59
C ILE A 342 -23.63 -1.14 24.28
N THR A 343 -22.41 -1.00 23.75
CA THR A 343 -21.17 -1.54 24.36
C THR A 343 -20.95 -0.99 25.76
N LYS A 344 -21.08 0.33 25.94
CA LYS A 344 -20.96 1.01 27.24
C LYS A 344 -21.94 0.48 28.29
N ASN A 345 -23.19 0.21 27.87
CA ASN A 345 -24.26 -0.18 28.79
C ASN A 345 -24.35 -1.70 29.02
N LYS A 346 -24.06 -2.54 28.01
CA LYS A 346 -24.23 -4.01 28.06
C LYS A 346 -22.91 -4.78 28.16
N GLU A 347 -21.82 -4.24 27.65
CA GLU A 347 -20.52 -4.90 27.56
C GLU A 347 -19.41 -4.02 28.18
N ASN A 348 -19.65 -3.46 29.37
CA ASN A 348 -18.76 -2.46 29.99
C ASN A 348 -17.29 -2.91 30.08
N TYR A 349 -17.02 -4.21 30.22
CA TYR A 349 -15.65 -4.76 30.22
C TYR A 349 -14.90 -4.53 28.89
N SER A 350 -15.64 -4.44 27.77
CA SER A 350 -15.10 -4.20 26.43
C SER A 350 -15.02 -2.70 26.09
N TYR A 351 -15.64 -1.83 26.90
CA TYR A 351 -15.66 -0.37 26.73
C TYR A 351 -14.38 0.31 27.25
N THR A 352 -13.25 -0.06 26.65
CA THR A 352 -11.91 0.39 27.00
C THR A 352 -11.66 1.86 26.62
N ASP A 353 -10.53 2.43 27.05
CA ASP A 353 -10.12 3.79 26.65
C ASP A 353 -10.02 3.95 25.12
N VAL A 354 -9.67 2.89 24.39
CA VAL A 354 -9.70 2.87 22.90
C VAL A 354 -11.12 3.01 22.38
N ALA A 355 -12.07 2.25 22.94
CA ALA A 355 -13.48 2.34 22.56
C ALA A 355 -14.05 3.74 22.90
N LYS A 356 -13.68 4.32 24.04
CA LYS A 356 -14.05 5.69 24.41
C LYS A 356 -13.48 6.73 23.45
N SER A 357 -12.23 6.56 23.01
CA SER A 357 -11.60 7.44 22.02
C SER A 357 -12.38 7.44 20.70
N LYS A 358 -12.65 6.24 20.15
CA LYS A 358 -13.43 6.08 18.91
C LYS A 358 -14.88 6.54 19.06
N HIS A 359 -15.50 6.30 20.21
CA HIS A 359 -16.85 6.75 20.50
C HIS A 359 -16.94 8.29 20.55
N GLY A 360 -16.02 8.93 21.29
CA GLY A 360 -15.94 10.39 21.31
C GLY A 360 -15.66 10.96 19.91
N ALA A 361 -14.78 10.33 19.14
CA ALA A 361 -14.49 10.68 17.76
C ALA A 361 -15.72 10.55 16.83
N ALA A 362 -16.57 9.55 17.05
CA ALA A 362 -17.81 9.33 16.31
C ALA A 362 -18.85 10.41 16.64
N LEU A 363 -18.99 10.74 17.92
CA LEU A 363 -19.94 11.73 18.41
C LEU A 363 -19.71 13.12 17.83
N TRP A 364 -18.47 13.61 17.80
CA TRP A 364 -18.22 14.94 17.24
C TRP A 364 -18.42 14.95 15.72
N ARG A 365 -18.09 13.88 15.01
CA ARG A 365 -18.31 13.78 13.56
C ARG A 365 -19.80 13.72 13.23
N MET A 366 -20.57 12.91 13.96
CA MET A 366 -22.02 12.87 13.87
C MET A 366 -22.62 14.26 14.14
N ALA A 367 -22.18 14.94 15.21
CA ALA A 367 -22.62 16.30 15.50
C ALA A 367 -22.24 17.29 14.38
N ASN A 368 -21.09 17.12 13.73
CA ASN A 368 -20.66 18.05 12.71
C ASN A 368 -21.33 17.84 11.34
N PHE A 369 -21.66 16.59 10.98
CA PHE A 369 -22.12 16.25 9.63
C PHE A 369 -23.62 15.91 9.54
N ASN A 370 -24.21 15.40 10.63
CA ASN A 370 -25.56 14.82 10.58
C ASN A 370 -26.61 15.61 11.35
N ILE A 371 -26.19 16.45 12.31
CA ILE A 371 -27.09 17.22 13.16
C ILE A 371 -27.12 18.66 12.67
N VAL A 372 -28.32 19.16 12.34
CA VAL A 372 -28.53 20.53 11.85
C VAL A 372 -28.73 21.52 13.00
N ASP A 373 -29.37 21.07 14.09
CA ASP A 373 -29.69 21.90 15.27
C ASP A 373 -28.46 22.19 16.14
N ASN A 374 -28.17 23.47 16.40
CA ASN A 374 -26.97 23.88 17.12
C ASN A 374 -26.99 23.49 18.61
N ASP A 375 -28.15 23.47 19.27
CA ASP A 375 -28.23 23.11 20.69
C ASP A 375 -27.87 21.62 20.86
N THR A 376 -28.45 20.76 20.03
CA THR A 376 -28.14 19.33 19.99
C THR A 376 -26.67 19.08 19.61
N ARG A 377 -26.11 19.86 18.67
CA ARG A 377 -24.68 19.77 18.31
C ARG A 377 -23.79 20.09 19.50
N ILE A 378 -24.07 21.17 20.22
CA ILE A 378 -23.30 21.59 21.41
C ILE A 378 -23.30 20.48 22.46
N GLU A 379 -24.46 19.87 22.73
CA GLU A 379 -24.54 18.75 23.67
C GLU A 379 -23.66 17.57 23.24
N LYS A 380 -23.71 17.20 21.97
CA LYS A 380 -22.93 16.08 21.43
C LYS A 380 -21.43 16.37 21.38
N PHE A 381 -21.01 17.61 21.12
CA PHE A 381 -19.61 18.01 21.26
C PHE A 381 -19.14 17.93 22.71
N LYS A 382 -19.93 18.38 23.69
CA LYS A 382 -19.60 18.26 25.12
C LYS A 382 -19.48 16.80 25.57
N GLU A 383 -20.37 15.94 25.09
CA GLU A 383 -20.33 14.50 25.34
C GLU A 383 -19.06 13.86 24.73
N SER A 384 -18.75 14.21 23.47
CA SER A 384 -17.52 13.79 22.80
C SER A 384 -16.27 14.19 23.57
N ILE A 385 -16.17 15.45 23.97
CA ILE A 385 -15.04 16.00 24.73
C ILE A 385 -14.83 15.22 26.03
N LYS A 386 -15.91 14.94 26.76
CA LYS A 386 -15.84 14.17 28.01
C LYS A 386 -15.27 12.77 27.79
N LEU A 387 -15.73 12.05 26.76
CA LEU A 387 -15.23 10.70 26.45
C LEU A 387 -13.77 10.72 26.01
N LEU A 388 -13.38 11.69 25.19
CA LEU A 388 -12.00 11.86 24.75
C LEU A 388 -11.08 12.19 25.91
N GLN A 389 -11.51 13.03 26.87
CA GLN A 389 -10.76 13.29 28.10
C GLN A 389 -10.57 12.03 28.96
N GLU A 390 -11.58 11.17 29.06
CA GLU A 390 -11.44 9.88 29.75
C GLU A 390 -10.44 8.96 29.04
N ALA A 391 -10.49 8.90 27.71
CA ALA A 391 -9.62 8.07 26.88
C ALA A 391 -8.13 8.44 26.95
N LEU A 392 -7.79 9.67 27.37
CA LEU A 392 -6.39 10.10 27.58
C LEU A 392 -5.65 9.32 28.67
N LYS A 393 -6.37 8.52 29.48
CA LYS A 393 -5.78 7.62 30.50
C LYS A 393 -5.09 6.39 29.90
N HIS A 394 -5.24 6.15 28.60
CA HIS A 394 -4.60 5.02 27.92
C HIS A 394 -3.07 5.04 28.10
N LYS A 395 -2.44 3.88 28.31
CA LYS A 395 -0.99 3.82 28.61
C LYS A 395 -0.10 4.07 27.38
N ASP A 396 -0.59 3.63 26.22
CA ASP A 396 0.12 3.76 24.93
C ASP A 396 0.14 5.21 24.44
N ILE A 397 1.32 5.66 24.00
CA ILE A 397 1.59 7.02 23.53
C ILE A 397 0.87 7.31 22.20
N ASP A 398 0.79 6.34 21.29
CA ASP A 398 0.19 6.51 19.97
C ASP A 398 -1.32 6.72 20.10
N TYR A 399 -1.98 5.90 20.93
CA TYR A 399 -3.41 6.07 21.24
C TYR A 399 -3.70 7.39 21.94
N ARG A 400 -2.82 7.85 22.84
CA ARG A 400 -2.95 9.16 23.46
C ARG A 400 -2.79 10.29 22.45
N ALA A 401 -1.84 10.20 21.52
CA ALA A 401 -1.65 11.19 20.47
C ALA A 401 -2.89 11.31 19.57
N VAL A 402 -3.45 10.19 19.12
CA VAL A 402 -4.72 10.15 18.37
C VAL A 402 -5.84 10.82 19.17
N THR A 403 -5.96 10.48 20.46
CA THR A 403 -7.02 11.02 21.33
C THR A 403 -6.87 12.54 21.53
N PHE A 404 -5.64 13.05 21.70
CA PHE A 404 -5.38 14.49 21.76
C PHE A 404 -5.75 15.21 20.46
N TYR A 405 -5.46 14.59 19.31
CA TYR A 405 -5.83 15.12 18.00
C TYR A 405 -7.35 15.17 17.81
N GLU A 406 -8.08 14.11 18.16
CA GLU A 406 -9.55 14.06 18.09
C GLU A 406 -10.20 15.04 19.08
N LEU A 407 -9.66 15.16 20.29
CA LEU A 407 -10.10 16.13 21.29
C LEU A 407 -9.95 17.57 20.79
N SER A 408 -8.83 17.88 20.14
CA SER A 408 -8.58 19.19 19.53
C SER A 408 -9.66 19.55 18.49
N LYS A 409 -10.09 18.59 17.67
CA LYS A 409 -11.16 18.81 16.68
C LYS A 409 -12.53 19.03 17.31
N ALA A 410 -12.90 18.22 18.30
CA ALA A 410 -14.16 18.37 19.00
C ALA A 410 -14.26 19.76 19.68
N LEU A 411 -13.17 20.21 20.30
CA LEU A 411 -13.06 21.55 20.90
C LEU A 411 -13.14 22.67 19.87
N TYR A 412 -12.45 22.53 18.74
CA TYR A 412 -12.49 23.50 17.65
C TYR A 412 -13.92 23.67 17.11
N HIS A 413 -14.63 22.59 16.84
CA HIS A 413 -16.01 22.68 16.34
C HIS A 413 -16.99 23.21 17.39
N LEU A 414 -16.77 22.92 18.67
CA LEU A 414 -17.54 23.56 19.74
C LEU A 414 -17.29 25.07 19.80
N TRP A 415 -16.04 25.50 19.60
CA TRP A 415 -15.70 26.92 19.48
C TRP A 415 -16.37 27.56 18.26
N GLU A 416 -16.42 26.91 17.10
CA GLU A 416 -17.08 27.47 15.90
C GLU A 416 -18.55 27.84 16.15
N ILE A 417 -19.25 27.09 17.00
CA ILE A 417 -20.65 27.35 17.32
C ILE A 417 -20.80 28.34 18.48
N THR A 418 -20.05 28.15 19.56
CA THR A 418 -20.23 28.94 20.80
C THR A 418 -19.45 30.26 20.80
N GLN A 419 -18.42 30.38 19.97
CA GLN A 419 -17.46 31.47 19.93
C GLN A 419 -16.75 31.75 21.27
N GLU A 420 -16.78 30.79 22.21
CA GLU A 420 -16.08 30.91 23.49
C GLU A 420 -14.58 30.62 23.31
N LYS A 421 -13.75 31.66 23.45
CA LYS A 421 -12.31 31.60 23.20
C LYS A 421 -11.57 30.45 23.90
N ARG A 422 -11.99 30.09 25.13
CA ARG A 422 -11.39 28.98 25.90
C ARG A 422 -11.34 27.67 25.12
N TYR A 423 -12.37 27.37 24.32
CA TYR A 423 -12.42 26.12 23.55
C TYR A 423 -11.43 26.13 22.40
N PHE A 424 -11.16 27.28 21.78
CA PHE A 424 -10.13 27.42 20.77
C PHE A 424 -8.72 27.28 21.38
N ASP A 425 -8.49 27.92 22.52
CA ASP A 425 -7.20 27.82 23.24
C ASP A 425 -6.92 26.37 23.66
N ASP A 426 -7.95 25.67 24.16
CA ASP A 426 -7.85 24.23 24.47
C ASP A 426 -7.63 23.38 23.21
N ALA A 427 -8.29 23.70 22.08
CA ALA A 427 -8.08 22.99 20.82
C ALA A 427 -6.62 23.12 20.35
N LEU A 428 -6.06 24.33 20.42
CA LEU A 428 -4.67 24.60 20.05
C LEU A 428 -3.70 23.86 20.99
N SER A 429 -3.94 23.90 22.30
CA SER A 429 -3.12 23.19 23.29
C SER A 429 -3.11 21.68 23.05
N ASN A 430 -4.28 21.07 22.79
CA ASN A 430 -4.37 19.63 22.56
C ASN A 430 -3.77 19.21 21.20
N SER A 431 -3.89 20.03 20.15
CA SER A 431 -3.22 19.73 18.87
C SER A 431 -1.70 19.69 19.00
N LYS A 432 -1.12 20.60 19.80
CA LYS A 432 0.32 20.60 20.08
C LYS A 432 0.75 19.37 20.88
N LYS A 433 -0.03 18.96 21.88
CA LYS A 433 0.26 17.72 22.63
C LYS A 433 0.26 16.49 21.73
N ALA A 434 -0.62 16.43 20.71
CA ALA A 434 -0.60 15.34 19.75
C ALA A 434 0.69 15.31 18.93
N THR A 435 1.17 16.46 18.44
CA THR A 435 2.42 16.58 17.68
C THR A 435 3.66 16.31 18.52
N ASP A 436 3.64 16.71 19.79
CA ASP A 436 4.75 16.53 20.74
C ASP A 436 4.91 15.06 21.15
N LEU A 437 3.83 14.27 21.16
CA LEU A 437 3.87 12.85 21.50
C LEU A 437 4.33 11.96 20.35
N VAL A 438 3.83 12.21 19.13
CA VAL A 438 4.11 11.40 17.94
C VAL A 438 4.26 12.30 16.72
N TYR A 439 5.37 12.14 16.00
CA TYR A 439 5.57 12.84 14.74
C TYR A 439 4.72 12.21 13.64
N ASN A 440 3.54 12.80 13.39
CA ASN A 440 2.63 12.41 12.32
C ASN A 440 2.19 13.66 11.54
N LEU A 441 2.32 13.61 10.21
CA LEU A 441 2.03 14.72 9.31
C LEU A 441 0.58 15.23 9.44
N ILE A 442 -0.37 14.36 9.75
CA ILE A 442 -1.79 14.72 9.95
C ILE A 442 -1.94 15.64 11.17
N TYR A 443 -1.24 15.34 12.27
CA TYR A 443 -1.30 16.14 13.49
C TYR A 443 -0.61 17.49 13.29
N THR A 444 0.56 17.49 12.65
CA THR A 444 1.32 18.71 12.34
C THR A 444 0.51 19.64 11.43
N SER A 445 -0.08 19.10 10.36
CA SER A 445 -0.90 19.88 9.42
C SER A 445 -2.14 20.49 10.09
N TRP A 446 -2.77 19.76 11.00
CA TRP A 446 -3.89 20.28 11.79
C TRP A 446 -3.46 21.37 12.77
N HIS A 447 -2.34 21.18 13.47
CA HIS A 447 -1.77 22.20 14.36
C HIS A 447 -1.44 23.49 13.60
N ASP A 448 -0.79 23.38 12.43
CA ASP A 448 -0.47 24.51 11.57
C ASP A 448 -1.71 25.26 11.09
N ARG A 449 -2.80 24.52 10.79
CA ARG A 449 -4.09 25.12 10.45
C ARG A 449 -4.64 25.95 11.62
N LEU A 450 -4.63 25.43 12.83
CA LEU A 450 -5.10 26.16 14.02
C LEU A 450 -4.23 27.40 14.30
N LEU A 451 -2.90 27.31 14.11
CA LEU A 451 -2.00 28.48 14.22
C LEU A 451 -2.32 29.58 13.21
N LYS A 452 -2.65 29.21 11.95
CA LYS A 452 -3.07 30.18 10.94
C LYS A 452 -4.37 30.89 11.32
N ILE A 453 -5.35 30.13 11.83
CA ILE A 453 -6.61 30.70 12.32
C ILE A 453 -6.36 31.64 13.50
N ASN A 454 -5.53 31.25 14.46
CA ASN A 454 -5.18 32.09 15.61
C ASN A 454 -4.53 33.43 15.18
N LYS A 455 -3.67 33.41 14.15
CA LYS A 455 -3.08 34.63 13.60
C LYS A 455 -4.14 35.55 12.96
N GLY A 456 -5.15 34.97 12.31
CA GLY A 456 -6.27 35.72 11.75
C GLY A 456 -7.26 36.27 12.78
N LEU A 457 -7.33 35.67 13.97
CA LEU A 457 -8.19 36.13 15.09
C LEU A 457 -7.58 37.28 15.92
N ASN A 458 -6.28 37.59 15.73
CA ASN A 458 -5.58 38.67 16.43
C ASN A 458 -5.46 39.96 15.59
N ILE A 459 -6.32 40.11 14.57
CA ILE A 459 -6.62 41.34 13.82
C ILE A 459 -8.05 41.72 14.18
#